data_AF-A0A3C1SG68-F1
#
_entry.id   AF-A0A3C1SG68-F1
#
_cell.length_a   1.000
_cell.length_b   1.000
_cell.length_c   1.000
_cell.angle_alpha   90.00
_cell.angle_beta   90.00
_cell.angle_gamma   90.00
#
_symmetry.space_group_name_H-M   'P 1'
#
loop_
_entity.id
_entity.type
_entity.pdbx_description
1 polymer ?
#
loop_
_entity_poly.entity_id
_entity_poly.type
_entity_poly.pdbx_seq_one_letter_code
_entity_poly.pdbx_strand_id
1 'polypeptide(L)' 'MIYKKYCNFSKIYLIADNAEYFHAEKVSKLTDEHKKLNLVFLPGYAPNLNLIERFRRFAEKKPVK' A
#
# COMPACT_ATOMS: atom_id res chain seq x y z
N MET A 1 1.46 9.11 -11.78
CA MET A 1 1.97 8.65 -10.46
C MET A 1 1.07 9.17 -9.35
N ILE A 2 0.82 8.36 -8.31
CA ILE A 2 -0.13 8.64 -7.21
C ILE A 2 0.10 10.03 -6.60
N TYR A 3 1.36 10.37 -6.35
CA TYR A 3 1.73 11.65 -5.74
C TYR A 3 1.40 12.88 -6.60
N LYS A 4 1.31 12.74 -7.93
CA LYS A 4 0.87 13.84 -8.83
C LYS A 4 -0.64 14.02 -8.77
N LYS A 5 -1.38 12.89 -8.70
CA LYS A 5 -2.85 12.90 -8.62
C LYS A 5 -3.35 13.51 -7.32
N TYR A 6 -2.68 13.21 -6.21
CA TYR A 6 -3.01 13.73 -4.88
C TYR A 6 -2.04 14.84 -4.47
N CYS A 7 -1.82 15.84 -5.34
CA CYS A 7 -0.88 16.94 -5.10
C CYS A 7 -1.29 17.85 -3.94
N ASN A 8 -2.60 18.01 -3.70
CA ASN A 8 -3.14 18.91 -2.68
C ASN A 8 -3.05 18.36 -1.24
N PHE A 9 -2.59 17.12 -1.06
CA PHE A 9 -2.45 16.50 0.24
C PHE A 9 -1.01 16.58 0.74
N SER A 10 -0.85 16.99 1.99
CA SER A 10 0.47 17.08 2.64
C SER A 10 1.10 15.71 2.87
N LYS A 11 0.29 14.67 3.10
CA LYS A 11 0.73 13.29 3.32
C LYS A 11 -0.18 12.30 2.60
N ILE A 12 0.42 11.23 2.09
CA ILE A 12 -0.24 10.11 1.43
C ILE A 12 0.27 8.84 2.09
N TYR A 13 -0.62 8.05 2.66
CA TYR A 13 -0.28 6.78 3.30
C TYR A 13 -0.52 5.62 2.32
N LEU A 14 0.50 4.82 2.09
CA LEU A 14 0.44 3.60 1.30
C LEU A 14 0.55 2.43 2.28
N ILE A 15 -0.52 1.66 2.44
CA ILE A 15 -0.53 0.49 3.32
C ILE A 15 -0.14 -0.73 2.47
N ALA A 16 0.92 -1.42 2.87
CA ALA A 16 1.47 -2.58 2.17
C ALA A 16 1.61 -3.79 3.11
N ASP A 17 1.57 -4.98 2.54
CA ASP A 17 1.97 -6.19 3.25
C ASP A 17 3.49 -6.19 3.49
N ASN A 18 3.99 -6.94 4.48
CA ASN A 18 5.41 -6.97 4.82
C ASN A 18 6.23 -7.89 3.89
N ALA A 19 5.96 -7.85 2.59
CA ALA A 19 6.70 -8.64 1.62
C ALA A 19 8.03 -7.98 1.26
N GLU A 20 9.05 -8.80 1.00
CA GLU A 20 10.44 -8.38 0.75
C GLU A 20 10.57 -7.40 -0.42
N TYR A 21 9.76 -7.54 -1.46
CA TYR A 21 9.83 -6.67 -2.65
C TYR A 21 9.47 -5.20 -2.35
N PHE A 22 8.71 -4.92 -1.29
CA PHE A 22 8.44 -3.55 -0.86
C PHE A 22 9.61 -2.91 -0.10
N HIS A 23 10.57 -3.72 0.37
CA HIS A 23 11.82 -3.27 0.98
C HIS A 23 12.95 -3.09 -0.04
N ALA A 24 12.69 -3.40 -1.32
CA ALA A 24 13.67 -3.24 -2.38
C ALA A 24 14.12 -1.78 -2.55
N GLU A 25 15.38 -1.60 -2.95
CA GLU A 25 16.03 -0.29 -3.09
C GLU A 25 15.19 0.72 -3.91
N LYS A 26 14.55 0.25 -4.98
CA LYS A 26 13.71 1.08 -5.85
C LYS A 26 12.53 1.70 -5.11
N VAL A 27 11.91 0.97 -4.20
CA VAL A 27 10.77 1.43 -3.40
C VAL A 27 11.25 2.41 -2.32
N SER A 28 12.38 2.09 -1.67
CA SER A 28 13.02 2.98 -0.71
C SER A 28 13.39 4.33 -1.34
N LYS A 29 14.04 4.31 -2.53
CA LYS A 29 14.42 5.51 -3.29
C LYS A 29 13.20 6.37 -3.63
N LEU A 30 12.13 5.75 -4.13
CA LEU A 30 10.89 6.47 -4.45
C LEU A 30 10.28 7.18 -3.22
N THR A 31 10.38 6.55 -2.04
CA THR A 31 9.83 7.10 -0.80
C THR A 31 10.70 8.24 -0.25
N ASP A 32 12.02 8.16 -0.44
CA ASP A 32 12.97 9.22 -0.10
C ASP A 32 12.82 10.45 -1.01
N GLU A 33 12.73 10.25 -2.33
CA GLU A 33 12.50 11.31 -3.33
C GLU A 33 11.15 12.02 -3.14
N HIS A 34 10.19 11.32 -2.53
CA HIS A 34 8.84 11.83 -2.32
C HIS A 34 8.41 11.70 -0.86
N LYS A 35 8.98 12.55 0.01
CA LYS A 35 8.69 12.58 1.46
C LYS A 35 7.22 12.67 1.87
N LYS A 36 6.32 13.03 0.95
CA LYS A 36 4.86 12.98 1.21
C LYS A 36 4.27 11.58 1.15
N LEU A 37 4.93 10.63 0.49
CA LEU A 37 4.57 9.23 0.47
C LEU A 37 5.08 8.57 1.76
N ASN A 38 4.16 8.02 2.52
CA ASN A 38 4.44 7.31 3.76
C ASN A 38 4.05 5.86 3.54
N LEU A 39 5.05 5.00 3.34
CA LEU A 39 4.82 3.56 3.21
C LEU A 39 4.70 2.95 4.61
N VAL A 40 3.56 2.32 4.88
CA VAL A 40 3.23 1.71 6.16
C VAL A 40 3.09 0.20 5.96
N PHE A 41 3.94 -0.55 6.65
CA PHE A 41 3.92 -2.01 6.61
C PHE A 41 2.97 -2.56 7.66
N LEU A 42 2.14 -3.52 7.24
CA LEU A 42 1.33 -4.30 8.16
C LEU A 42 2.22 -5.27 8.96
N PRO A 43 1.88 -5.57 10.23
CA PRO A 43 2.58 -6.59 10.99
C PRO A 43 2.46 -7.96 10.31
N GLY A 44 3.50 -8.79 10.45
CA GLY A 44 3.53 -10.14 9.87
C GLY A 44 2.33 -10.97 10.33
N TYR A 45 1.80 -11.80 9.44
CA TYR A 45 0.67 -12.70 9.72
C TYR A 45 -0.61 -12.01 10.24
N ALA A 46 -0.85 -10.74 9.86
CA ALA A 46 -2.08 -10.01 10.22
C ALA A 46 -3.05 -9.84 9.03
N PRO A 47 -3.62 -10.93 8.45
CA PRO A 47 -4.49 -10.86 7.28
C PRO A 47 -5.79 -10.07 7.55
N ASN A 48 -6.23 -9.99 8.81
CA ASN A 48 -7.41 -9.22 9.21
C ASN A 48 -7.22 -7.70 9.05
N LEU A 49 -5.97 -7.21 9.09
CA LEU A 49 -5.62 -5.80 8.88
C LEU A 49 -5.42 -5.48 7.39
N ASN A 50 -5.20 -6.49 6.55
CA ASN A 50 -5.05 -6.30 5.13
C ASN A 50 -6.42 -6.15 4.45
N LEU A 51 -6.81 -4.90 4.17
CA LEU A 51 -8.07 -4.58 3.49
C LEU A 51 -8.16 -5.23 2.10
N ILE A 52 -7.04 -5.43 1.41
CA ILE A 52 -7.00 -6.08 0.09
C ILE A 52 -7.36 -7.56 0.19
N GLU A 53 -6.90 -8.26 1.24
CA GLU A 53 -7.28 -9.66 1.48
C GLU A 53 -8.77 -9.78 1.80
N ARG A 54 -9.32 -8.84 2.57
CA ARG A 54 -10.77 -8.76 2.79
C ARG A 54 -11.53 -8.53 1.49
N PHE A 55 -11.05 -7.62 0.64
CA PHE A 55 -11.65 -7.34 -0.66
C PHE A 55 -11.57 -8.55 -1.60
N ARG A 56 -10.43 -9.24 -1.66
CA ARG A 56 -10.25 -10.46 -2.45
C ARG A 56 -11.26 -11.52 -2.07
N ARG A 57 -11.38 -11.84 -0.77
CA ARG A 57 -12.39 -12.79 -0.27
C ARG A 57 -13.82 -12.36 -0.60
N PHE A 58 -14.10 -11.06 -0.57
CA PHE A 58 -15.40 -10.55 -0.99
C PHE A 58 -15.64 -10.77 -2.50
N ALA A 59 -14.64 -10.46 -3.33
CA ALA A 59 -14.71 -10.62 -4.78
C ALA A 59 -14.80 -12.09 -5.22
N GLU A 60 -14.14 -13.01 -4.49
CA GLU A 60 -14.28 -14.45 -4.73
C GLU A 60 -15.70 -14.96 -4.44
N LYS A 61 -16.35 -14.42 -3.39
CA LYS A 61 -17.73 -14.79 -3.03
C LYS A 61 -18.77 -14.14 -3.93
N LYS A 62 -18.50 -12.93 -4.40
CA LYS A 62 -19.34 -12.18 -5.32
C LYS A 62 -18.43 -11.59 -6.39
N PRO A 63 -18.24 -12.29 -7.52
CA PRO A 63 -17.47 -11.74 -8.62
C PRO A 63 -18.08 -10.40 -9.00
N VAL A 64 -17.30 -9.34 -8.82
CA VAL A 64 -17.72 -7.98 -9.16
C VAL A 64 -17.84 -7.96 -10.68
N LYS A 65 -19.07 -7.95 -11.19
CA LYS A 65 -19.38 -7.71 -12.60
C LYS A 65 -19.29 -6.22 -12.90
#